data_AF-W1IAT2-F1
#
_entry.id   AF-W1IAT2-F1
#
_cell.length_a   1.000
_cell.length_b   1.000
_cell.length_c   1.000
_cell.angle_alpha   90.00
_cell.angle_beta   90.00
_cell.angle_gamma   90.00
#
_symmetry.space_group_name_H-M   'P 1'
#
loop_
_entity.id
_entity.type
_entity.pdbx_description
1 polymer ?
#
loop_
_entity_poly.entity_id
_entity_poly.type
_entity_poly.pdbx_seq_one_letter_code
_entity_poly.pdbx_strand_id
1 'polypeptide(L)'
;MFSIEKQNLFFAQAKEIRSPLDQFEIRDILNLEVLGGNLHLSLTNIGLYLTIGALIILVLSIVSTNYNKLVSNNWSIAQESLYVTIHNIVTNQINPKNGQIYFPFIYTLFIFILINNLMGMVS
;
A
#
# COMPACT_ATOMS: atom_id res chain seq x y z
N MET A 1 34.53 -13.42 -25.28
CA MET A 1 33.68 -14.63 -25.31
C MET A 1 33.10 -14.95 -23.93
N PHE A 2 33.92 -15.12 -22.88
CA PHE A 2 33.47 -15.39 -21.49
C PHE A 2 32.60 -14.29 -20.84
N SER A 3 32.70 -13.03 -21.30
CA SER A 3 31.92 -11.90 -20.77
C SER A 3 30.50 -11.82 -21.34
N ILE A 4 30.25 -12.39 -22.53
CA ILE A 4 28.94 -12.38 -23.20
C ILE A 4 28.03 -13.45 -22.60
N GLU A 5 28.58 -14.63 -22.26
CA GLU A 5 27.85 -15.66 -21.52
C GLU A 5 27.41 -15.18 -20.13
N LYS A 6 28.24 -14.42 -19.41
CA LYS A 6 27.87 -13.84 -18.11
C LYS A 6 26.76 -12.78 -18.23
N GLN A 7 26.77 -11.98 -19.30
CA GLN A 7 25.66 -11.08 -19.61
C GLN A 7 24.40 -11.87 -19.97
N ASN A 8 24.50 -12.91 -20.79
CA ASN A 8 23.38 -13.79 -21.13
C ASN A 8 22.87 -14.57 -19.91
N LEU A 9 23.70 -14.87 -18.91
CA LEU A 9 23.29 -15.44 -17.62
C LEU A 9 22.59 -14.39 -16.74
N PHE A 10 23.07 -13.14 -16.73
CA PHE A 10 22.38 -12.01 -16.10
C PHE A 10 21.03 -11.72 -16.76
N PHE A 11 20.91 -11.90 -18.08
CA PHE A 11 19.66 -11.77 -18.85
C PHE A 11 18.81 -13.04 -18.84
N ALA A 12 19.35 -14.24 -18.63
CA ALA A 12 18.60 -15.49 -18.47
C ALA A 12 18.05 -15.66 -17.05
N GLN A 13 18.60 -14.92 -16.08
CA GLN A 13 17.97 -14.69 -14.78
C GLN A 13 16.83 -13.67 -14.87
N ALA A 14 16.50 -13.15 -16.06
CA ALA A 14 15.23 -12.50 -16.30
C ALA A 14 14.13 -13.55 -16.08
N LYS A 15 13.38 -13.34 -15.00
CA LYS A 15 12.14 -14.04 -14.62
C LYS A 15 11.45 -14.65 -15.83
N GLU A 16 11.62 -15.95 -16.07
CA GLU A 16 10.74 -16.67 -16.97
C GLU A 16 9.33 -16.57 -16.38
N ILE A 17 8.49 -15.74 -17.01
CA ILE A 17 7.07 -15.69 -16.70
C ILE A 17 6.49 -16.97 -17.29
N ARG A 18 6.38 -18.01 -16.47
CA ARG A 18 5.86 -19.33 -16.89
C ARG A 18 4.35 -19.26 -17.07
N SER A 19 3.68 -18.35 -16.36
CA SER A 19 2.26 -18.03 -16.47
C SER A 19 1.98 -16.58 -16.02
N PRO A 20 0.97 -15.89 -16.60
CA PRO A 20 0.53 -14.58 -16.12
C PRO A 20 0.06 -14.58 -14.64
N LEU A 21 -0.18 -15.75 -14.05
CA LEU A 21 -0.54 -15.89 -12.64
C LEU A 21 0.66 -15.94 -11.69
N ASP A 22 1.89 -16.14 -12.20
CA ASP A 22 3.10 -16.28 -11.37
C ASP A 22 3.41 -15.01 -10.55
N GLN A 23 2.93 -13.85 -11.01
CA GLN A 23 3.08 -12.58 -10.28
C GLN A 23 2.27 -12.53 -8.98
N PHE A 24 1.26 -13.40 -8.82
CA PHE A 24 0.44 -13.48 -7.62
C PHE A 24 0.90 -14.58 -6.65
N GLU A 25 2.01 -15.25 -6.94
CA GLU A 25 2.57 -16.24 -6.03
C GLU A 25 3.01 -15.58 -4.71
N ILE A 26 2.50 -16.14 -3.61
CA ILE A 26 2.91 -15.74 -2.27
C ILE A 26 4.20 -16.48 -1.95
N ARG A 27 5.26 -15.73 -1.69
CA ARG A 27 6.59 -16.24 -1.33
C ARG A 27 6.97 -15.71 0.04
N ASP A 28 7.56 -16.57 0.86
CA ASP A 28 8.19 -16.19 2.12
C ASP A 28 9.49 -15.43 1.84
N ILE A 29 9.66 -14.28 2.49
CA ILE A 29 10.89 -13.47 2.41
C ILE A 29 11.75 -13.71 3.64
N LEU A 30 11.15 -13.67 4.83
CA LEU A 30 11.84 -13.84 6.10
C LEU A 30 11.04 -14.78 6.99
N ASN A 31 11.68 -15.85 7.46
CA ASN A 31 11.09 -16.78 8.42
C ASN A 31 11.77 -16.60 9.78
N LEU A 32 10.98 -16.26 10.79
CA LEU A 32 11.40 -16.11 12.17
C LEU A 32 10.76 -17.21 13.01
N GLU A 33 11.59 -18.10 13.52
CA GLU A 33 11.19 -19.08 14.53
C GLU A 33 11.43 -18.49 15.91
N VAL A 34 10.32 -18.26 16.63
CA VAL A 34 10.34 -17.67 17.97
C VAL A 34 9.94 -18.74 18.98
N LEU A 35 10.35 -18.59 20.24
CA LEU A 35 10.02 -19.53 21.34
C LEU A 35 10.53 -20.97 21.12
N GLY A 36 11.75 -21.12 20.61
CA GLY A 36 12.38 -22.44 20.47
C GLY A 36 11.72 -23.34 19.42
N GLY A 37 11.08 -22.75 18.41
CA GLY A 37 10.46 -23.47 17.27
C GLY A 37 8.95 -23.65 17.37
N ASN A 38 8.28 -23.17 18.42
CA ASN A 38 6.82 -23.33 18.58
C ASN A 38 6.00 -22.24 17.89
N LEU A 39 6.62 -21.12 17.50
CA LEU A 39 5.95 -20.02 16.78
C LEU A 39 6.70 -19.72 15.48
N HIS A 40 6.03 -19.94 14.36
CA HIS A 40 6.53 -19.61 13.03
C HIS A 40 5.90 -18.30 12.56
N LEU A 41 6.70 -17.23 12.53
CA LEU A 41 6.31 -15.94 11.96
C LEU A 41 7.06 -15.75 10.65
N SER A 42 6.32 -15.78 9.54
CA SER A 42 6.87 -15.47 8.20
C SER A 42 6.42 -14.10 7.74
N LEU A 43 7.36 -13.32 7.21
CA LEU A 43 7.08 -12.14 6.38
C LEU A 43 7.03 -12.58 4.92
N THR A 44 5.83 -12.56 4.35
CA THR A 44 5.59 -12.87 2.93
C THR A 44 5.70 -11.62 2.05
N ASN A 45 5.84 -11.81 0.73
CA ASN A 45 5.74 -10.72 -0.26
C ASN A 45 4.49 -9.86 -0.06
N ILE A 46 3.32 -10.48 0.08
CA ILE A 46 2.07 -9.76 0.29
C ILE A 46 2.08 -9.00 1.62
N GLY A 47 2.58 -9.61 2.72
CA GLY A 47 2.73 -8.93 4.00
C GLY A 47 3.65 -7.72 3.92
N LEU A 48 4.75 -7.84 3.17
CA LEU A 48 5.68 -6.73 2.92
C LEU A 48 5.02 -5.61 2.13
N TYR A 49 4.33 -5.90 1.02
CA TYR A 49 3.66 -4.87 0.21
C TYR A 49 2.57 -4.14 0.98
N LEU A 50 1.74 -4.87 1.76
CA LEU A 50 0.73 -4.26 2.62
C LEU A 50 1.36 -3.36 3.69
N THR A 51 2.50 -3.77 4.26
CA THR A 51 3.25 -2.96 5.24
C THR A 51 3.81 -1.69 4.60
N ILE A 52 4.40 -1.79 3.40
CA ILE A 52 4.88 -0.62 2.66
C ILE A 52 3.71 0.32 2.32
N GLY A 53 2.57 -0.21 1.88
CA GLY A 53 1.37 0.59 1.60
C GLY A 53 0.89 1.35 2.84
N ALA A 54 0.86 0.70 4.01
CA ALA A 54 0.53 1.36 5.26
C ALA A 54 1.55 2.47 5.63
N LEU A 55 2.85 2.23 5.45
CA LEU A 55 3.90 3.24 5.68
C LEU A 55 3.77 4.44 4.73
N ILE A 56 3.46 4.20 3.46
CA ILE A 56 3.23 5.26 2.47
C ILE A 56 2.06 6.14 2.90
N ILE A 57 0.95 5.55 3.35
CA ILE A 57 -0.21 6.30 3.86
C ILE A 57 0.18 7.17 5.06
N LEU A 58 0.95 6.64 6.00
CA LEU A 58 1.44 7.40 7.16
C LEU A 58 2.32 8.57 6.72
N VAL A 59 3.27 8.35 5.81
CA VAL A 59 4.15 9.39 5.29
C VAL A 59 3.35 10.47 4.54
N LEU A 60 2.41 10.09 3.67
CA LEU A 60 1.55 11.05 2.97
C LEU A 60 0.74 11.89 3.95
N SER A 61 0.18 11.29 4.99
CA SER A 61 -0.57 12.01 6.03
C SER A 61 0.30 13.04 6.76
N ILE A 62 1.54 12.69 7.09
CA ILE A 62 2.50 13.60 7.73
C ILE A 62 2.90 14.74 6.77
N VAL A 63 3.23 14.43 5.51
CA VAL A 63 3.64 15.44 4.51
C VAL A 63 2.49 16.38 4.16
N SER A 64 1.27 15.87 4.13
CA SER A 64 0.07 16.63 3.83
C SER A 64 -0.40 17.51 5.00
N THR A 65 0.09 17.24 6.22
CA THR A 65 -0.21 18.06 7.39
C THR A 65 0.20 19.52 7.19
N ASN A 66 -0.77 20.43 7.20
CA ASN A 66 -0.56 21.84 6.88
C ASN A 66 -0.28 22.75 8.10
N TYR A 67 -0.02 22.19 9.29
CA TYR A 67 0.29 22.93 10.53
C TYR A 67 -0.61 24.17 10.77
N ASN A 68 -1.90 24.08 10.45
CA ASN A 68 -2.89 25.16 10.56
C ASN A 68 -2.52 26.47 9.82
N LYS A 69 -1.70 26.40 8.78
CA LYS A 69 -1.39 27.55 7.93
C LYS A 69 -2.59 27.89 7.05
N LEU A 70 -2.87 29.19 6.90
CA LEU A 70 -3.95 29.69 6.03
C LEU A 70 -3.69 29.41 4.54
N VAL A 71 -2.42 29.43 4.12
CA VAL A 71 -2.02 29.03 2.76
C VAL A 71 -1.75 27.54 2.76
N SER A 72 -2.58 26.80 2.02
CA SER A 72 -2.48 25.35 1.89
C SER A 72 -1.28 24.93 1.04
N ASN A 73 -0.63 23.84 1.43
CA ASN A 73 0.37 23.19 0.59
C ASN A 73 -0.33 22.30 -0.45
N ASN A 74 0.31 22.02 -1.59
CA ASN A 74 -0.32 21.22 -2.67
C ASN A 74 -0.76 19.82 -2.21
N TRP A 75 -0.02 19.19 -1.30
CA TRP A 75 -0.36 17.87 -0.73
C TRP A 75 -1.55 17.94 0.22
N SER A 76 -1.71 19.04 0.96
CA SER A 76 -2.85 19.32 1.85
C SER A 76 -4.12 19.49 1.04
N ILE A 77 -4.07 20.15 -0.11
CA ILE A 77 -5.22 20.28 -1.02
C ILE A 77 -5.69 18.88 -1.49
N ALA A 78 -4.75 17.99 -1.83
CA ALA A 78 -5.09 16.62 -2.21
C ALA A 78 -5.76 15.85 -1.06
N GLN A 79 -5.25 15.94 0.17
CA GLN A 79 -5.87 15.27 1.32
C GLN A 79 -7.23 15.88 1.69
N GLU A 80 -7.37 17.20 1.61
CA GLU A 80 -8.63 17.90 1.88
C GLU A 80 -9.72 17.52 0.88
N SER A 81 -9.37 17.45 -0.41
CA SER A 81 -10.32 17.00 -1.44
C SER A 81 -10.78 15.56 -1.19
N LEU A 82 -9.87 14.64 -0.87
CA LEU A 82 -10.22 13.27 -0.48
C LEU A 82 -11.11 13.22 0.76
N TYR A 83 -10.80 14.02 1.78
CA TYR A 83 -11.61 14.12 3.00
C TYR A 83 -13.04 14.55 2.66
N VAL A 84 -13.22 15.63 1.91
CA VAL A 84 -14.54 16.15 1.53
C VAL A 84 -15.30 15.14 0.67
N THR A 85 -14.65 14.50 -0.31
CA THR A 85 -15.28 13.48 -1.16
C THR A 85 -15.81 12.31 -0.33
N ILE A 86 -14.98 11.77 0.57
CA ILE A 86 -15.38 10.62 1.40
C ILE A 86 -16.44 11.05 2.42
N HIS A 87 -16.33 12.25 2.99
CA HIS A 87 -17.31 12.78 3.92
C HIS A 87 -18.69 12.88 3.26
N ASN A 88 -18.73 13.44 2.04
CA ASN A 88 -19.95 13.53 1.25
C ASN A 88 -20.54 12.15 0.92
N ILE A 89 -19.72 11.15 0.61
CA ILE A 89 -20.19 9.77 0.40
C ILE A 89 -20.87 9.25 1.66
N VAL A 90 -20.23 9.41 2.82
CA VAL A 90 -20.76 8.93 4.11
C VAL A 90 -22.08 9.62 4.47
N THR A 91 -22.15 10.95 4.36
CA THR A 91 -23.36 11.69 4.72
C THR A 91 -24.50 11.43 3.74
N ASN A 92 -24.20 11.24 2.46
CA ASN A 92 -25.23 11.06 1.43
C ASN A 92 -25.73 9.61 1.32
N GLN A 93 -24.87 8.61 1.54
CA GLN A 93 -25.23 7.20 1.37
C GLN A 93 -25.64 6.51 2.66
N ILE A 94 -25.11 6.92 3.82
CA ILE A 94 -25.42 6.27 5.10
C ILE A 94 -26.47 7.06 5.85
N ASN A 95 -26.08 8.22 6.39
CA ASN A 95 -26.98 9.11 7.09
C ASN A 95 -26.29 10.46 7.33
N PRO A 96 -26.97 11.60 7.07
CA PRO A 96 -26.36 12.93 7.27
C PRO A 96 -25.96 13.24 8.72
N LYS A 97 -26.72 12.72 9.71
CA LYS A 97 -26.51 13.00 11.15
C LYS A 97 -25.70 11.92 11.85
N ASN A 98 -26.11 10.66 11.70
CA ASN A 98 -25.53 9.54 12.45
C ASN A 98 -24.41 8.82 11.67
N GLY A 99 -24.31 9.04 10.36
CA GLY A 99 -23.36 8.34 9.49
C GLY A 99 -21.90 8.74 9.73
N GLN A 100 -21.65 9.94 10.28
CA GLN A 100 -20.31 10.46 10.53
C GLN A 100 -19.50 9.59 11.51
N ILE A 101 -20.16 8.80 12.36
CA ILE A 101 -19.49 7.85 13.26
C ILE A 101 -18.68 6.81 12.48
N TYR A 102 -19.11 6.45 11.26
CA TYR A 102 -18.43 5.50 10.38
C TYR A 102 -17.33 6.14 9.51
N PHE A 103 -17.25 7.48 9.50
CA PHE A 103 -16.33 8.20 8.63
C PHE A 103 -14.85 7.79 8.81
N PRO A 104 -14.29 7.68 10.03
CA PRO A 104 -12.88 7.31 10.21
C PRO A 104 -12.54 5.93 9.62
N PHE A 105 -13.46 4.97 9.77
CA PHE A 105 -13.30 3.63 9.22
C PHE A 105 -13.35 3.64 7.69
N ILE A 106 -14.36 4.29 7.11
CA ILE A 106 -14.54 4.35 5.65
C ILE A 106 -13.40 5.12 4.99
N TYR A 107 -12.96 6.23 5.60
CA TYR A 107 -11.80 6.99 5.13
C TYR A 107 -10.54 6.14 5.08
N THR A 108 -10.22 5.45 6.20
CA THR A 108 -9.03 4.61 6.28
C THR A 108 -9.08 3.46 5.27
N LEU A 109 -10.23 2.79 5.16
CA LEU A 109 -10.43 1.69 4.22
C LEU A 109 -10.26 2.15 2.77
N PHE A 110 -10.86 3.28 2.40
CA PHE A 110 -10.77 3.83 1.06
C PHE A 110 -9.32 4.17 0.68
N ILE A 111 -8.63 4.90 1.54
CA ILE A 111 -7.23 5.31 1.29
C ILE A 111 -6.31 4.09 1.26
N PHE A 112 -6.54 3.11 2.15
CA PHE A 112 -5.76 1.88 2.16
C PHE A 112 -5.91 1.09 0.86
N ILE A 113 -7.14 0.89 0.38
CA ILE A 113 -7.39 0.19 -0.89
C ILE A 113 -6.82 0.98 -2.06
N LEU A 114 -7.01 2.30 -2.09
CA LEU A 114 -6.51 3.17 -3.16
C LEU A 114 -4.99 3.06 -3.31
N ILE A 115 -4.24 3.21 -2.21
CA ILE A 115 -2.77 3.16 -2.25
C ILE A 115 -2.26 1.77 -2.64
N ASN A 116 -2.83 0.71 -2.08
CA ASN A 116 -2.41 -0.66 -2.45
C ASN A 116 -2.71 -0.99 -3.92
N ASN A 117 -3.83 -0.50 -4.46
CA ASN A 117 -4.14 -0.66 -5.89
C ASN A 117 -3.17 0.10 -6.79
N LEU A 118 -2.79 1.33 -6.42
CA LEU A 118 -1.78 2.11 -7.15
C LEU A 118 -0.40 1.44 -7.09
N MET A 119 -0.02 0.88 -5.95
CA MET A 119 1.20 0.08 -5.82
C MET A 119 1.18 -1.15 -6.73
N GLY A 120 0.02 -1.83 -6.82
CA GLY A 120 -0.16 -2.99 -7.68
C GLY A 120 0.02 -2.73 -9.18
N MET A 121 -0.02 -1.46 -9.62
CA MET A 121 0.29 -1.08 -11.00
C MET A 121 1.79 -0.99 -11.28
N VAL A 122 2.62 -0.86 -10.24
CA VAL A 122 4.08 -0.74 -10.34
C VAL A 122 4.76 -2.10 -10.20
N SER A 123 4.18 -3.00 -9.41
CA SER A 123 4.66 -4.37 -9.16
C SER A 123 4.48 -5.28 -10.37
#